data_AF-A0A225X201-F1
#
_entry.id   AF-A0A225X201-F1
#
_cell.length_a   1.000
_cell.length_b   1.000
_cell.length_c   1.000
_cell.angle_alpha   90.00
_cell.angle_beta   90.00
_cell.angle_gamma   90.00
#
_symmetry.space_group_name_H-M   'P 1'
#
loop_
_entity.id
_entity.type
_entity.pdbx_description
1 polymer ?
#
loop_
_entity_poly.entity_id
_entity_poly.type
_entity_poly.pdbx_seq_one_letter_code
_entity_poly.pdbx_strand_id
1 'polypeptide(L)'
;MAVKRLASPSESESPPPPPPSAMSLPSLPLSLFAHILEFAVFSFTQDLRPTRRSLSGKFLKDVALVAKSWYEAVDELAARYRRDTMQLTLKFGSRVEVLSIRRQIQLRGRSVRDLRVRMGRSDGSRFVTGICWWMEDREIPWDIVFSQMSGLKRLDLRSMPLESRHLPVLLEMAAKYCLQLEMLVLPRKQDMAVPTREEEDRVRTSTTFIEDVVEFCPNVEYLDGYNHAIDEMHDVTCEEKWMISLETWEKFNKTCTNLREFHWVVVPFADLFFRVFGEYVKPNLKKLALTSNLLWDFGEYFARDESTGLPTEKPGHGLLANDVVALFKGCPALIELEISIDQQKNEEALATLLDADVFGDKFWDAVVQHCPLLQSVYMHDCSAYGGSRTVRPVRTFTDRGLLTLAAHARLTSIELSAVCCSGSGVFEYLQYIFESKQCAGGNRTLDIYLAGPNDHDMTLPHPFYLELLTLLGHLADTSEEELGSVSCVHKVSLNIFNPHSSSVDKNWSKTYMCDELKPLMEKVASVHPTLDIHAVLCRENEESFRRIDNFELDWCPGSQQGEMFIEDEFLGGDDITDEEGGENDDFFDHEDDDGPLDPHELFLRRHAMFMDDDFDIVPADEVDDDGV
;
A
#
# COMPACT_ATOMS: atom_id res chain seq x y z
N MET A 1 90.55 5.55 32.67
CA MET A 1 90.27 6.99 32.54
C MET A 1 89.19 7.15 31.48
N ALA A 2 88.11 7.86 31.83
CA ALA A 2 87.06 8.48 30.98
C ALA A 2 86.45 7.71 29.79
N VAL A 3 85.15 7.69 29.49
CA VAL A 3 83.83 7.93 30.12
C VAL A 3 82.84 7.62 28.97
N LYS A 4 81.69 7.01 29.30
CA LYS A 4 80.56 6.65 28.43
C LYS A 4 80.11 7.73 27.43
N ARG A 5 79.52 7.29 26.31
CA ARG A 5 78.20 7.78 25.86
C ARG A 5 77.32 6.62 25.34
N LEU A 6 76.13 6.54 25.93
CA LEU A 6 74.98 5.70 25.53
C LEU A 6 74.17 6.40 24.44
N ALA A 7 73.58 5.61 23.54
CA ALA A 7 72.29 5.84 22.86
C ALA A 7 71.74 4.43 22.52
N SER A 8 70.88 3.88 23.39
CA SER A 8 69.41 3.77 23.29
C SER A 8 68.97 2.43 22.67
N PRO A 9 68.43 1.48 23.46
CA PRO A 9 67.90 0.22 22.98
C PRO A 9 66.50 0.40 22.39
N SER A 10 66.25 -0.32 21.30
CA SER A 10 64.96 -0.51 20.65
C SER A 10 63.82 -0.73 21.66
N GLU A 11 62.85 0.17 21.65
CA GLU A 11 61.55 -0.04 22.29
C GLU A 11 60.90 -1.27 21.65
N SER A 12 60.52 -2.22 22.50
CA SER A 12 59.73 -3.37 22.12
C SER A 12 58.33 -2.89 21.73
N GLU A 13 58.01 -2.96 20.44
CA GLU A 13 56.64 -2.83 19.96
C GLU A 13 55.76 -3.88 20.64
N SER A 14 54.86 -3.41 21.49
CA SER A 14 53.70 -4.18 21.95
C SER A 14 52.84 -4.56 20.74
N PRO A 15 52.36 -5.81 20.65
CA PRO A 15 51.54 -6.23 19.52
C PRO A 15 50.25 -5.39 19.45
N PRO A 16 49.75 -5.09 18.24
CA PRO A 16 48.52 -4.34 18.07
C PRO A 16 47.35 -5.07 18.77
N PRO A 17 46.37 -4.33 19.32
CA PRO A 17 45.17 -4.94 19.86
C PRO A 17 44.48 -5.77 18.76
N PRO A 18 43.90 -6.93 19.11
CA PRO A 18 43.19 -7.74 18.12
C PRO A 18 42.07 -6.90 17.47
N PRO A 19 41.78 -7.14 16.18
CA PRO A 19 40.64 -6.51 15.52
C PRO A 19 39.37 -6.82 16.32
N PRO A 20 38.37 -5.90 16.36
CA PRO A 20 37.12 -6.16 17.04
C PRO A 20 36.54 -7.47 16.52
N SER A 21 36.34 -8.42 17.43
CA SER A 21 35.80 -9.74 17.12
C SER A 21 34.57 -9.55 16.24
N ALA A 22 34.62 -10.08 15.01
CA ALA A 22 33.45 -10.09 14.14
C ALA A 22 32.27 -10.67 14.94
N MET A 23 31.20 -9.88 15.10
CA MET A 23 30.00 -10.37 15.77
C MET A 23 29.52 -11.61 15.02
N SER A 24 29.53 -12.76 15.69
CA SER A 24 28.95 -13.95 15.11
C SER A 24 27.43 -13.73 14.95
N LEU A 25 26.86 -14.06 13.80
CA LEU A 25 25.40 -14.03 13.55
C LEU A 25 24.54 -14.62 14.70
N PRO A 26 24.99 -15.64 15.45
CA PRO A 26 24.27 -16.16 16.62
C PRO A 26 24.23 -15.22 17.85
N SER A 27 24.97 -14.11 17.87
CA SER A 27 25.11 -13.23 19.05
C SER A 27 24.63 -11.79 18.81
N LEU A 28 23.72 -11.58 17.85
CA LEU A 28 23.19 -10.25 17.55
C LEU A 28 22.40 -9.68 18.74
N PRO A 29 22.48 -8.36 19.00
CA PRO A 29 21.58 -7.70 19.94
C PRO A 29 20.12 -7.99 19.56
N LEU A 30 19.28 -8.25 20.56
CA LEU A 30 17.88 -8.62 20.33
C LEU A 30 17.11 -7.59 19.49
N SER A 31 17.45 -6.30 19.62
CA SER A 31 16.86 -5.22 18.82
C SER A 31 17.23 -5.29 17.34
N LEU A 32 18.43 -5.77 17.00
CA LEU A 32 18.85 -5.92 15.61
C LEU A 32 18.27 -7.21 15.02
N PHE A 33 18.31 -8.31 15.79
CA PHE A 33 17.68 -9.58 15.42
C PHE A 33 16.18 -9.41 15.11
N ALA A 34 15.50 -8.66 15.97
CA ALA A 34 14.15 -8.17 15.78
C ALA A 34 13.87 -7.52 14.41
N HIS A 35 14.72 -6.58 13.97
CA HIS A 35 14.55 -5.89 12.68
C HIS A 35 14.80 -6.83 11.50
N ILE A 36 15.75 -7.76 11.63
CA ILE A 36 15.99 -8.78 10.61
C ILE A 36 14.75 -9.67 10.45
N LEU A 37 14.13 -10.10 11.55
CA LEU A 37 12.91 -10.91 11.48
C LEU A 37 11.72 -10.16 10.88
N GLU A 38 11.62 -8.84 11.10
CA GLU A 38 10.55 -8.03 10.50
C GLU A 38 10.65 -7.95 8.99
N PHE A 39 11.87 -8.06 8.45
CA PHE A 39 12.13 -8.13 7.02
C PHE A 39 11.99 -9.56 6.46
N ALA A 40 12.50 -10.57 7.18
CA ALA A 40 12.62 -11.94 6.68
C ALA A 40 11.42 -12.86 7.02
N VAL A 41 10.59 -12.50 8.00
CA VAL A 41 9.49 -13.36 8.47
C VAL A 41 8.16 -12.72 8.16
N PHE A 42 7.42 -13.35 7.25
CA PHE A 42 6.08 -12.91 6.87
C PHE A 42 5.17 -12.71 8.10
N SER A 43 4.51 -11.55 8.14
CA SER A 43 3.59 -11.13 9.22
C SER A 43 4.22 -10.97 10.61
N PHE A 44 5.54 -10.91 10.76
CA PHE A 44 6.17 -10.51 12.02
C PHE A 44 6.36 -8.99 12.04
N THR A 45 5.85 -8.31 13.06
CA THR A 45 6.12 -6.88 13.26
C THR A 45 6.43 -6.57 14.73
N GLN A 46 7.50 -5.80 14.92
CA GLN A 46 7.92 -5.28 16.23
C GLN A 46 7.06 -4.10 16.63
N ASP A 47 6.72 -3.29 15.63
CA ASP A 47 6.09 -2.01 15.82
C ASP A 47 4.63 -2.15 16.25
N LEU A 48 4.21 -1.17 17.03
CA LEU A 48 2.82 -1.05 17.45
C LEU A 48 1.98 -0.39 16.34
N ARG A 49 2.59 -0.04 15.20
CA ARG A 49 2.11 0.92 14.19
C ARG A 49 2.56 0.52 12.78
N PRO A 50 1.74 0.73 11.73
CA PRO A 50 0.27 0.74 11.74
C PRO A 50 -0.29 -0.70 11.85
N THR A 51 0.46 -1.69 11.35
CA THR A 51 0.06 -3.09 11.24
C THR A 51 -0.15 -3.75 12.61
N ARG A 52 -1.11 -4.68 12.67
CA ARG A 52 -1.42 -5.42 13.90
C ARG A 52 -0.20 -6.25 14.32
N ARG A 53 0.28 -6.04 15.55
CA ARG A 53 1.34 -6.87 16.12
C ARG A 53 0.94 -8.35 16.10
N SER A 54 1.64 -9.16 15.32
CA SER A 54 1.42 -10.59 15.19
C SER A 54 2.70 -11.35 15.47
N LEU A 55 2.58 -12.48 16.16
CA LEU A 55 3.63 -13.48 16.24
C LEU A 55 3.21 -14.62 15.31
N SER A 56 3.84 -14.72 14.14
CA SER A 56 3.65 -15.91 13.31
C SER A 56 4.33 -17.10 13.98
N GLY A 57 3.56 -17.85 14.76
CA GLY A 57 4.07 -18.99 15.53
C GLY A 57 4.53 -20.16 14.66
N LYS A 58 4.26 -20.16 13.35
CA LYS A 58 4.78 -21.15 12.40
C LYS A 58 6.21 -20.79 12.00
N PHE A 59 6.41 -19.65 11.35
CA PHE A 59 7.71 -19.21 10.86
C PHE A 59 8.73 -18.93 11.98
N LEU A 60 8.28 -18.42 13.14
CA LEU A 60 9.18 -18.21 14.27
C LEU A 60 9.71 -19.52 14.87
N LYS A 61 9.03 -20.66 14.69
CA LYS A 61 9.57 -21.96 15.11
C LYS A 61 10.74 -22.36 14.23
N ASP A 62 10.62 -22.17 12.92
CA ASP A 62 11.67 -22.50 11.96
C ASP A 62 12.94 -21.69 12.24
N VAL A 63 12.77 -20.38 12.48
CA VAL A 63 13.85 -19.48 12.95
C VAL A 63 14.47 -19.96 14.27
N ALA A 64 13.64 -20.39 15.22
CA ALA A 64 14.12 -20.86 16.52
C ALA A 64 14.92 -22.18 16.43
N LEU A 65 14.77 -22.96 15.36
CA LEU A 65 15.50 -24.22 15.15
C LEU A 65 16.91 -24.03 14.58
N VAL A 66 17.24 -22.84 14.06
CA VAL A 66 18.54 -22.55 13.44
C VAL A 66 19.70 -22.69 14.42
N ALA A 67 19.57 -22.14 15.63
CA ALA A 67 20.61 -22.20 16.65
C ALA A 67 20.02 -21.98 18.05
N LYS A 68 20.72 -22.44 19.09
CA LYS A 68 20.30 -22.25 20.48
C LYS A 68 20.14 -20.77 20.86
N SER A 69 21.04 -19.90 20.39
CA SER A 69 20.93 -18.47 20.68
C SER A 69 19.79 -17.79 19.93
N TRP A 70 19.43 -18.29 18.74
CA TRP A 70 18.25 -17.83 18.00
C TRP A 70 16.97 -18.28 18.70
N TYR A 71 16.92 -19.51 19.22
CA TYR A 71 15.84 -19.96 20.09
C TYR A 71 15.66 -19.04 21.30
N GLU A 72 16.75 -18.73 22.01
CA GLU A 72 16.71 -17.82 23.18
C GLU A 72 16.22 -16.42 22.80
N ALA A 73 16.62 -15.90 21.63
CA ALA A 73 16.15 -14.61 21.12
C ALA A 73 14.67 -14.64 20.74
N VAL A 74 14.20 -15.67 20.03
CA VAL A 74 12.80 -15.84 19.66
C VAL A 74 11.92 -16.02 20.91
N ASP A 75 12.36 -16.81 21.90
CA ASP A 75 11.60 -16.99 23.14
C ASP A 75 11.49 -15.68 23.94
N GLU A 76 12.56 -14.88 24.01
CA GLU A 76 12.51 -13.56 24.64
C GLU A 76 11.61 -12.58 23.86
N LEU A 77 11.61 -12.59 22.52
CA LEU A 77 10.67 -11.80 21.71
C LEU A 77 9.21 -12.24 21.95
N ALA A 78 8.95 -13.54 22.00
CA ALA A 78 7.63 -14.08 22.31
C ALA A 78 7.20 -13.75 23.75
N ALA A 79 8.13 -13.76 24.70
CA ALA A 79 7.88 -13.35 26.08
C ALA A 79 7.55 -11.84 26.17
N ARG A 80 8.28 -10.97 25.45
CA ARG A 80 7.99 -9.53 25.37
C ARG A 80 6.62 -9.28 24.75
N TYR A 81 6.31 -9.90 23.63
CA TYR A 81 4.99 -9.79 23.01
C TYR A 81 3.88 -10.20 23.98
N ARG A 82 4.00 -11.36 24.66
CA ARG A 82 2.99 -11.83 25.63
C ARG A 82 2.85 -10.90 26.85
N ARG A 83 3.90 -10.15 27.16
CA ARG A 83 3.92 -9.19 28.27
C ARG A 83 3.27 -7.86 27.87
N ASP A 84 3.56 -7.38 26.66
CA ASP A 84 3.12 -6.09 26.16
C ASP A 84 1.71 -6.13 25.55
N THR A 85 1.28 -7.28 25.01
CA THR A 85 -0.04 -7.45 24.39
C THR A 85 -1.00 -8.18 25.32
N MET A 86 -2.16 -7.59 25.54
CA MET A 86 -3.23 -8.15 26.36
C MET A 86 -4.55 -8.16 25.60
N GLN A 87 -5.22 -9.31 25.56
CA GLN A 87 -6.56 -9.43 25.00
C GLN A 87 -7.56 -9.68 26.13
N LEU A 88 -8.57 -8.82 26.23
CA LEU A 88 -9.73 -8.99 27.08
C LEU A 88 -10.85 -9.59 26.25
N THR A 89 -11.44 -10.69 26.72
CA THR A 89 -12.57 -11.33 26.04
C THR A 89 -13.72 -11.46 27.01
N LEU A 90 -14.79 -10.74 26.71
CA LEU A 90 -16.04 -10.70 27.46
C LEU A 90 -17.10 -11.41 26.63
N LYS A 91 -17.46 -12.64 27.01
CA LYS A 91 -18.51 -13.39 26.30
C LYS A 91 -19.89 -13.08 26.87
N PHE A 92 -19.97 -13.03 28.19
CA PHE A 92 -21.24 -12.84 28.91
C PHE A 92 -21.20 -11.67 29.89
N GLY A 93 -20.04 -11.03 30.08
CA GLY A 93 -19.84 -10.02 31.12
C GLY A 93 -20.07 -10.58 32.52
N SER A 94 -19.84 -11.88 32.71
CA SER A 94 -20.10 -12.54 33.98
C SER A 94 -19.10 -12.07 35.05
N ARG A 95 -19.52 -12.12 36.33
CA ARG A 95 -18.63 -11.75 37.44
C ARG A 95 -17.33 -12.56 37.47
N VAL A 96 -17.36 -13.81 37.01
CA VAL A 96 -16.18 -14.68 36.92
C VAL A 96 -15.20 -14.17 35.86
N GLU A 97 -15.71 -13.81 34.67
CA GLU A 97 -14.89 -13.20 33.62
C GLU A 97 -14.27 -11.89 34.08
N VAL A 98 -15.06 -11.00 34.69
CA VAL A 98 -14.57 -9.70 35.19
C VAL A 98 -13.51 -9.88 36.28
N LEU A 99 -13.70 -10.82 37.22
CA LEU A 99 -12.69 -11.12 38.25
C LEU A 99 -11.41 -11.71 37.65
N SER A 100 -11.53 -12.59 36.65
CA SER A 100 -10.38 -13.14 35.92
C SER A 100 -9.59 -12.03 35.22
N ILE A 101 -10.29 -11.12 34.51
CA ILE A 101 -9.69 -9.95 33.87
C ILE A 101 -8.96 -9.08 34.90
N ARG A 102 -9.60 -8.73 36.02
CA ARG A 102 -8.97 -7.93 37.07
C ARG A 102 -7.70 -8.59 37.62
N ARG A 103 -7.70 -9.92 37.81
CA ARG A 103 -6.51 -10.65 38.25
C ARG A 103 -5.39 -10.56 37.23
N GLN A 104 -5.68 -10.73 35.94
CA GLN A 104 -4.65 -10.60 34.90
C GLN A 104 -4.08 -9.18 34.83
N ILE A 105 -4.93 -8.16 34.97
CA ILE A 105 -4.52 -6.76 34.95
C ILE A 105 -3.63 -6.42 36.14
N GLN A 106 -3.96 -6.92 37.34
CA GLN A 106 -3.11 -6.74 38.51
C GLN A 106 -1.72 -7.36 38.34
N LEU A 107 -1.61 -8.47 37.60
CA LEU A 107 -0.35 -9.17 37.40
C LEU A 107 0.56 -8.47 36.38
N ARG A 108 0.00 -7.97 35.26
CA ARG A 108 0.81 -7.45 34.14
C ARG A 108 0.38 -6.12 33.54
N GLY A 109 -0.70 -5.49 34.03
CA GLY A 109 -1.30 -4.31 33.42
C GLY A 109 -0.31 -3.17 33.15
N ARG A 110 0.64 -2.95 34.06
CA ARG A 110 1.67 -1.89 33.92
C ARG A 110 2.63 -2.09 32.75
N SER A 111 2.77 -3.32 32.27
CA SER A 111 3.63 -3.66 31.14
C SER A 111 2.88 -3.67 29.81
N VAL A 112 1.54 -3.61 29.84
CA VAL A 112 0.71 -3.66 28.63
C VAL A 112 0.86 -2.37 27.83
N ARG A 113 1.17 -2.52 26.54
CA ARG A 113 1.26 -1.44 25.54
C ARG A 113 0.22 -1.58 24.43
N ASP A 114 -0.30 -2.79 24.19
CA ASP A 114 -1.34 -3.12 23.20
C ASP A 114 -2.49 -3.85 23.92
N LEU A 115 -3.65 -3.20 24.03
CA LEU A 115 -4.86 -3.75 24.62
C LEU A 115 -5.89 -4.03 23.55
N ARG A 116 -6.39 -5.26 23.48
CA ARG A 116 -7.44 -5.68 22.54
C ARG A 116 -8.69 -6.08 23.30
N VAL A 117 -9.80 -5.40 23.06
CA VAL A 117 -11.07 -5.68 23.73
C VAL A 117 -12.02 -6.38 22.77
N ARG A 118 -12.48 -7.56 23.18
CA ARG A 118 -13.43 -8.37 22.42
C ARG A 118 -14.68 -8.60 23.26
N MET A 119 -15.83 -8.18 22.75
CA MET A 119 -17.10 -8.22 23.45
C MET A 119 -18.14 -8.93 22.56
N GLY A 120 -18.41 -10.20 22.84
CA GLY A 120 -19.25 -11.04 21.98
C GLY A 120 -18.96 -12.52 22.10
N ARG A 121 -19.57 -13.33 21.23
CA ARG A 121 -19.45 -14.79 21.25
C ARG A 121 -18.62 -15.25 20.05
N SER A 122 -17.67 -16.16 20.29
CA SER A 122 -17.04 -16.89 19.19
C SER A 122 -17.85 -18.15 18.90
N ASP A 123 -18.20 -18.37 17.63
CA ASP A 123 -18.90 -19.55 17.14
C ASP A 123 -17.96 -20.66 16.65
N GLY A 124 -16.64 -20.42 16.68
CA GLY A 124 -15.60 -21.37 16.27
C GLY A 124 -14.91 -20.97 14.97
N SER A 125 -15.56 -20.21 14.08
CA SER A 125 -14.97 -19.70 12.84
C SER A 125 -14.81 -18.17 12.85
N ARG A 126 -15.71 -17.44 13.52
CA ARG A 126 -15.67 -15.97 13.66
C ARG A 126 -16.00 -15.54 15.09
N PHE A 127 -15.79 -14.25 15.37
CA PHE A 127 -16.22 -13.63 16.62
C PHE A 127 -17.41 -12.74 16.32
N VAL A 128 -18.58 -13.18 16.74
CA VAL A 128 -19.87 -12.55 16.48
C VAL A 128 -20.18 -11.58 17.61
N THR A 129 -20.25 -10.30 17.27
CA THR A 129 -20.54 -9.19 18.19
C THR A 129 -22.03 -8.78 18.18
N GLY A 130 -22.86 -9.40 17.32
CA GLY A 130 -24.19 -8.88 16.92
C GLY A 130 -25.36 -9.22 17.83
N ILE A 131 -25.08 -9.87 18.95
CA ILE A 131 -26.08 -10.21 19.95
C ILE A 131 -25.53 -9.78 21.31
N CYS A 132 -25.25 -8.48 21.50
CA CYS A 132 -24.56 -7.98 22.69
C CYS A 132 -25.47 -7.33 23.73
N TRP A 133 -26.78 -7.20 23.48
CA TRP A 133 -27.71 -6.51 24.39
C TRP A 133 -27.68 -7.01 25.84
N TRP A 134 -27.35 -8.28 26.08
CA TRP A 134 -27.21 -8.81 27.44
C TRP A 134 -25.96 -8.31 28.21
N MET A 135 -25.01 -7.66 27.53
CA MET A 135 -23.81 -7.04 28.13
C MET A 135 -23.99 -5.56 28.43
N GLU A 136 -24.96 -4.90 27.80
CA GLU A 136 -25.17 -3.45 27.96
C GLU A 136 -25.57 -3.05 29.38
N ASP A 137 -26.22 -3.95 30.13
CA ASP A 137 -26.59 -3.73 31.54
C ASP A 137 -25.53 -4.24 32.53
N ARG A 138 -24.38 -4.73 32.04
CA ARG A 138 -23.31 -5.28 32.91
C ARG A 138 -22.34 -4.18 33.29
N GLU A 139 -22.19 -3.90 34.58
CA GLU A 139 -21.15 -3.00 35.07
C GLU A 139 -19.75 -3.64 34.92
N ILE A 140 -18.97 -3.12 33.96
CA ILE A 140 -17.56 -3.47 33.80
C ILE A 140 -16.74 -2.31 34.39
N PRO A 141 -15.84 -2.56 35.36
CA PRO A 141 -15.07 -1.50 36.02
C PRO A 141 -13.90 -1.04 35.16
N TRP A 142 -14.19 -0.32 34.07
CA TRP A 142 -13.20 0.19 33.11
C TRP A 142 -12.17 1.11 33.76
N ASP A 143 -12.57 1.90 34.75
CA ASP A 143 -11.69 2.72 35.57
C ASP A 143 -10.55 1.91 36.22
N ILE A 144 -10.90 0.74 36.77
CA ILE A 144 -9.93 -0.16 37.41
C ILE A 144 -9.05 -0.83 36.36
N VAL A 145 -9.59 -1.09 35.17
CA VAL A 145 -8.85 -1.67 34.04
C VAL A 145 -7.78 -0.69 33.56
N PHE A 146 -8.16 0.53 33.17
CA PHE A 146 -7.24 1.50 32.56
C PHE A 146 -6.31 2.16 33.57
N SER A 147 -6.72 2.32 34.84
CA SER A 147 -5.82 2.87 35.88
C SER A 147 -4.55 2.06 36.12
N GLN A 148 -4.51 0.80 35.69
CA GLN A 148 -3.32 -0.06 35.77
C GLN A 148 -2.51 -0.10 34.47
N MET A 149 -2.94 0.57 33.40
CA MET A 149 -2.35 0.51 32.06
C MET A 149 -1.86 1.89 31.57
N SER A 150 -1.15 2.63 32.41
CA SER A 150 -0.70 4.00 32.07
C SER A 150 0.31 4.07 30.91
N GLY A 151 0.94 2.96 30.55
CA GLY A 151 1.85 2.83 29.40
C GLY A 151 1.19 2.34 28.11
N LEU A 152 -0.15 2.29 28.07
CA LEU A 152 -0.89 1.85 26.90
C LEU A 152 -0.67 2.81 25.73
N LYS A 153 -0.30 2.25 24.57
CA LYS A 153 -0.04 2.98 23.32
C LYS A 153 -1.04 2.64 22.23
N ARG A 154 -1.56 1.41 22.20
CA ARG A 154 -2.55 0.93 21.25
C ARG A 154 -3.77 0.36 21.95
N LEU A 155 -4.95 0.82 21.56
CA LEU A 155 -6.23 0.30 22.00
C LEU A 155 -6.99 -0.23 20.78
N ASP A 156 -7.32 -1.52 20.79
CA ASP A 156 -7.99 -2.19 19.68
C ASP A 156 -9.39 -2.67 20.07
N LEU A 157 -10.39 -2.05 19.44
CA LEU A 157 -11.82 -2.24 19.73
C LEU A 157 -12.57 -2.92 18.57
N ARG A 158 -11.87 -3.46 17.57
CA ARG A 158 -12.48 -4.06 16.36
C ARG A 158 -13.53 -5.14 16.62
N SER A 159 -13.46 -5.82 17.76
CA SER A 159 -14.38 -6.87 18.17
C SER A 159 -15.33 -6.41 19.26
N MET A 160 -15.61 -5.11 19.32
CA MET A 160 -16.61 -4.49 20.16
C MET A 160 -17.80 -4.04 19.29
N PRO A 161 -19.03 -4.09 19.78
CA PRO A 161 -20.17 -3.48 19.09
C PRO A 161 -20.05 -1.95 19.09
N LEU A 162 -20.25 -1.31 17.93
CA LEU A 162 -20.19 0.15 17.79
C LEU A 162 -21.23 0.86 18.68
N GLU A 163 -22.43 0.28 18.82
CA GLU A 163 -23.53 0.83 19.64
C GLU A 163 -23.40 0.52 21.15
N SER A 164 -22.30 -0.10 21.59
CA SER A 164 -22.18 -0.49 22.99
C SER A 164 -22.04 0.74 23.90
N ARG A 165 -22.84 0.80 24.96
CA ARG A 165 -22.76 1.83 26.02
C ARG A 165 -21.42 1.82 26.75
N HIS A 166 -20.68 0.72 26.64
CA HIS A 166 -19.33 0.61 27.17
C HIS A 166 -18.32 1.44 26.37
N LEU A 167 -18.58 1.75 25.10
CA LEU A 167 -17.61 2.42 24.22
C LEU A 167 -17.25 3.83 24.72
N PRO A 168 -18.20 4.75 25.00
CA PRO A 168 -17.85 6.09 25.48
C PRO A 168 -17.14 6.05 26.83
N VAL A 169 -17.60 5.20 27.76
CA VAL A 169 -16.99 5.03 29.08
C VAL A 169 -15.57 4.49 28.96
N LEU A 170 -15.34 3.55 28.04
CA LEU A 170 -14.02 2.98 27.78
C LEU A 170 -13.08 4.05 27.23
N LEU A 171 -13.52 4.86 26.27
CA LEU A 171 -12.75 5.96 25.70
C LEU A 171 -12.44 7.03 26.75
N GLU A 172 -13.42 7.43 27.57
CA GLU A 172 -13.23 8.38 28.67
C GLU A 172 -12.19 7.85 29.68
N MET A 173 -12.28 6.58 30.07
CA MET A 173 -11.33 6.00 31.02
C MET A 173 -9.94 5.82 30.40
N ALA A 174 -9.86 5.45 29.13
CA ALA A 174 -8.59 5.38 28.40
C ALA A 174 -7.95 6.77 28.31
N ALA A 175 -8.70 7.81 27.95
CA ALA A 175 -8.25 9.19 27.92
C ALA A 175 -7.71 9.67 29.28
N LYS A 176 -8.41 9.31 30.36
CA LYS A 176 -8.05 9.70 31.71
C LYS A 176 -6.78 9.04 32.22
N TYR A 177 -6.55 7.77 31.91
CA TYR A 177 -5.48 6.97 32.52
C TYR A 177 -4.32 6.62 31.56
N CYS A 178 -4.57 6.61 30.26
CA CYS A 178 -3.63 6.16 29.22
C CYS A 178 -3.16 7.35 28.36
N LEU A 179 -2.42 8.28 28.96
CA LEU A 179 -1.95 9.51 28.30
C LEU A 179 -0.94 9.27 27.14
N GLN A 180 -0.44 8.05 26.98
CA GLN A 180 0.47 7.66 25.89
C GLN A 180 -0.28 6.95 24.75
N LEU A 181 -1.61 7.00 24.74
CA LEU A 181 -2.41 6.38 23.68
C LEU A 181 -2.14 7.11 22.36
N GLU A 182 -1.55 6.38 21.42
CA GLU A 182 -1.12 6.88 20.12
C GLU A 182 -2.02 6.31 19.00
N MET A 183 -2.53 5.09 19.20
CA MET A 183 -3.28 4.33 18.22
C MET A 183 -4.62 3.89 18.78
N LEU A 184 -5.69 4.21 18.05
CA LEU A 184 -7.04 3.78 18.37
C LEU A 184 -7.60 3.01 17.18
N VAL A 185 -7.82 1.69 17.36
CA VAL A 185 -8.50 0.86 16.37
C VAL A 185 -9.97 0.72 16.74
N LEU A 186 -10.85 1.01 15.79
CA LEU A 186 -12.26 1.22 16.02
C LEU A 186 -13.10 -0.07 15.92
N PRO A 187 -14.24 -0.11 16.64
CA PRO A 187 -15.28 -1.12 16.42
C PRO A 187 -15.67 -1.20 14.94
N ARG A 188 -15.94 -2.41 14.44
CA ARG A 188 -16.46 -2.60 13.08
C ARG A 188 -17.98 -2.52 13.05
N LYS A 189 -18.54 -2.03 11.94
CA LYS A 189 -19.90 -2.37 11.52
C LYS A 189 -20.01 -3.89 11.31
N GLN A 190 -21.17 -4.45 11.60
CA GLN A 190 -21.40 -5.89 11.51
C GLN A 190 -22.42 -6.21 10.43
N ASP A 191 -22.03 -7.10 9.53
CA ASP A 191 -22.94 -7.77 8.62
C ASP A 191 -23.67 -8.91 9.34
N MET A 192 -24.81 -8.60 9.94
CA MET A 192 -25.77 -9.63 10.35
C MET A 192 -27.18 -9.21 9.94
N ALA A 193 -27.79 -10.06 9.11
CA ALA A 193 -29.15 -10.04 8.59
C ALA A 193 -30.23 -10.22 9.68
N VAL A 194 -30.25 -9.32 10.68
CA VAL A 194 -31.35 -9.18 11.64
C VAL A 194 -31.87 -7.75 11.53
N PRO A 195 -33.13 -7.53 11.10
CA PRO A 195 -33.69 -6.19 10.97
C PRO A 195 -33.99 -5.66 12.36
N THR A 196 -33.02 -5.05 13.01
CA THR A 196 -33.25 -4.36 14.28
C THR A 196 -32.52 -3.04 14.31
N ARG A 197 -33.34 -1.99 14.23
CA ARG A 197 -33.10 -0.54 14.30
C ARG A 197 -32.76 0.13 12.97
N GLU A 198 -33.58 1.12 12.67
CA GLU A 198 -33.71 1.81 11.39
C GLU A 198 -32.41 2.49 10.97
N GLU A 199 -32.27 2.72 9.67
CA GLU A 199 -31.17 3.46 9.04
C GLU A 199 -30.91 4.84 9.69
N GLU A 200 -31.87 5.39 10.45
CA GLU A 200 -31.75 6.60 11.29
C GLU A 200 -30.67 6.50 12.39
N ASP A 201 -30.32 5.30 12.88
CA ASP A 201 -29.32 5.15 13.94
C ASP A 201 -27.87 5.29 13.42
N ARG A 202 -27.61 5.17 12.11
CA ARG A 202 -26.25 5.19 11.51
C ARG A 202 -25.51 6.53 11.68
N VAL A 203 -26.15 7.63 11.27
CA VAL A 203 -25.58 9.00 11.36
C VAL A 203 -25.32 9.38 12.81
N ARG A 204 -26.29 9.11 13.69
CA ARG A 204 -26.16 9.41 15.13
C ARG A 204 -24.99 8.62 15.73
N THR A 205 -24.84 7.36 15.36
CA THR A 205 -23.79 6.49 15.89
C THR A 205 -22.41 6.94 15.39
N SER A 206 -22.22 7.21 14.10
CA SER A 206 -20.95 7.76 13.57
C SER A 206 -20.63 9.15 14.12
N THR A 207 -21.64 10.01 14.27
CA THR A 207 -21.46 11.38 14.80
C THR A 207 -21.05 11.35 16.26
N THR A 208 -21.83 10.69 17.13
CA THR A 208 -21.49 10.55 18.56
C THR A 208 -20.13 9.89 18.71
N PHE A 209 -19.82 8.90 17.87
CA PHE A 209 -18.53 8.24 17.88
C PHE A 209 -17.36 9.21 17.57
N ILE A 210 -17.45 10.02 16.51
CA ILE A 210 -16.39 11.00 16.19
C ILE A 210 -16.33 12.10 17.27
N GLU A 211 -17.46 12.49 17.84
CA GLU A 211 -17.49 13.43 18.97
C GLU A 211 -16.77 12.89 20.20
N ASP A 212 -16.93 11.60 20.53
CA ASP A 212 -16.21 10.93 21.61
C ASP A 212 -14.70 10.89 21.34
N VAL A 213 -14.28 10.63 20.09
CA VAL A 213 -12.85 10.69 19.70
C VAL A 213 -12.30 12.09 19.90
N VAL A 214 -13.06 13.12 19.50
CA VAL A 214 -12.69 14.53 19.68
C VAL A 214 -12.56 14.89 21.16
N GLU A 215 -13.48 14.41 22.00
CA GLU A 215 -13.48 14.72 23.43
C GLU A 215 -12.39 13.97 24.20
N PHE A 216 -12.23 12.68 23.93
CA PHE A 216 -11.42 11.79 24.76
C PHE A 216 -10.05 11.49 24.15
N CYS A 217 -9.90 11.51 22.82
CA CYS A 217 -8.66 11.13 22.13
C CYS A 217 -8.08 12.24 21.21
N PRO A 218 -7.91 13.49 21.69
CA PRO A 218 -7.46 14.60 20.84
C PRO A 218 -6.04 14.44 20.27
N ASN A 219 -5.20 13.63 20.92
CA ASN A 219 -3.81 13.40 20.50
C ASN A 219 -3.63 12.12 19.66
N VAL A 220 -4.71 11.54 19.15
CA VAL A 220 -4.65 10.33 18.33
C VAL A 220 -3.74 10.55 17.12
N GLU A 221 -2.81 9.62 16.90
CA GLU A 221 -1.90 9.65 15.75
C GLU A 221 -2.40 8.74 14.63
N TYR A 222 -3.10 7.65 14.98
CA TYR A 222 -3.71 6.71 14.04
C TYR A 222 -5.13 6.39 14.48
N LEU A 223 -6.07 6.66 13.59
CA LEU A 223 -7.48 6.33 13.75
C LEU A 223 -7.83 5.31 12.67
N ASP A 224 -7.84 4.04 13.04
CA ASP A 224 -7.97 2.92 12.10
C ASP A 224 -9.22 2.10 12.42
N GLY A 225 -10.16 2.03 11.49
CA GLY A 225 -11.28 1.08 11.55
C GLY A 225 -11.49 0.33 10.24
N TYR A 226 -10.78 0.74 9.20
CA TYR A 226 -11.11 0.48 7.80
C TYR A 226 -10.12 -0.45 7.12
N ASN A 227 -8.87 -0.59 7.60
CA ASN A 227 -7.85 -1.46 6.97
C ASN A 227 -8.24 -2.94 6.85
N HIS A 228 -9.33 -3.36 7.48
CA HIS A 228 -9.88 -4.71 7.37
C HIS A 228 -11.35 -4.74 6.91
N ALA A 229 -11.91 -3.57 6.60
CA ALA A 229 -13.23 -3.39 5.99
C ALA A 229 -13.09 -2.91 4.54
N ILE A 230 -11.90 -2.47 4.16
CA ILE A 230 -11.45 -2.41 2.78
C ILE A 230 -11.44 -3.85 2.26
N ASP A 231 -12.08 -4.05 1.11
CA ASP A 231 -12.00 -5.29 0.35
C ASP A 231 -10.54 -5.51 -0.06
N GLU A 232 -9.93 -6.58 0.49
CA GLU A 232 -8.53 -6.98 0.24
C GLU A 232 -8.24 -7.17 -1.26
N MET A 233 -9.27 -7.32 -2.10
CA MET A 233 -9.13 -7.55 -3.53
C MET A 233 -9.21 -6.27 -4.38
N HIS A 234 -9.68 -5.12 -3.86
CA HIS A 234 -9.94 -3.96 -4.71
C HIS A 234 -9.59 -2.58 -4.12
N ASP A 235 -9.29 -2.42 -2.83
CA ASP A 235 -8.89 -1.14 -2.19
C ASP A 235 -9.84 0.08 -2.36
N VAL A 236 -10.98 -0.08 -3.04
CA VAL A 236 -11.93 1.00 -3.40
C VAL A 236 -13.30 0.88 -2.73
N THR A 237 -13.58 -0.24 -2.06
CA THR A 237 -14.84 -0.48 -1.34
C THR A 237 -14.56 -0.62 0.14
N CYS A 238 -15.26 0.16 0.97
CA CYS A 238 -15.21 0.03 2.43
C CYS A 238 -16.62 0.02 3.01
N GLU A 239 -16.92 -0.98 3.83
CA GLU A 239 -18.21 -1.06 4.54
C GLU A 239 -18.37 0.03 5.61
N GLU A 240 -17.23 0.50 6.16
CA GLU A 240 -17.19 1.53 7.18
C GLU A 240 -17.30 2.92 6.54
N LYS A 241 -18.37 3.65 6.87
CA LYS A 241 -18.71 4.96 6.30
C LYS A 241 -19.08 5.91 7.43
N TRP A 242 -18.28 6.96 7.60
CA TRP A 242 -18.53 8.00 8.59
C TRP A 242 -19.60 8.95 8.04
N MET A 243 -20.85 8.62 8.35
CA MET A 243 -22.03 9.45 8.02
C MET A 243 -22.11 10.64 8.99
N ILE A 244 -21.14 11.56 8.91
CA ILE A 244 -20.99 12.71 9.79
C ILE A 244 -21.32 14.02 9.08
N SER A 245 -21.75 15.02 9.86
CA SER A 245 -21.98 16.37 9.35
C SER A 245 -20.65 17.11 9.10
N LEU A 246 -20.72 18.18 8.31
CA LEU A 246 -19.57 19.07 8.10
C LEU A 246 -19.11 19.73 9.40
N GLU A 247 -20.03 20.05 10.31
CA GLU A 247 -19.70 20.64 11.62
C GLU A 247 -18.90 19.67 12.49
N THR A 248 -19.32 18.40 12.54
CA THR A 248 -18.59 17.35 13.26
C THR A 248 -17.22 17.13 12.64
N TRP A 249 -17.12 17.11 11.31
CA TRP A 249 -15.85 16.99 10.59
C TRP A 249 -14.92 18.16 10.89
N GLU A 250 -15.43 19.39 10.94
CA GLU A 250 -14.66 20.59 11.29
C GLU A 250 -14.10 20.50 12.71
N LYS A 251 -14.94 20.13 13.68
CA LYS A 251 -14.53 19.94 15.07
C LYS A 251 -13.45 18.86 15.20
N PHE A 252 -13.57 17.77 14.45
CA PHE A 252 -12.56 16.71 14.39
C PHE A 252 -11.22 17.22 13.86
N ASN A 253 -11.22 17.86 12.69
CA ASN A 253 -10.01 18.37 12.06
C ASN A 253 -9.30 19.44 12.89
N LYS A 254 -10.06 20.25 13.62
CA LYS A 254 -9.54 21.28 14.51
C LYS A 254 -8.85 20.71 15.75
N THR A 255 -9.36 19.62 16.30
CA THR A 255 -8.87 19.03 17.55
C THR A 255 -7.80 17.96 17.30
N CYS A 256 -8.07 17.01 16.40
CA CYS A 256 -7.24 15.84 16.14
C CYS A 256 -6.19 16.10 15.05
N THR A 257 -5.22 16.96 15.32
CA THR A 257 -4.21 17.39 14.31
C THR A 257 -2.95 16.49 14.25
N ASN A 258 -2.80 15.56 15.20
CA ASN A 258 -1.60 14.71 15.30
C ASN A 258 -1.60 13.47 14.39
N LEU A 259 -2.60 13.36 13.49
CA LEU A 259 -2.72 12.25 12.56
C LEU A 259 -1.46 12.06 11.73
N ARG A 260 -1.07 10.80 11.55
CA ARG A 260 0.08 10.36 10.74
C ARG A 260 -0.33 9.71 9.43
N GLU A 261 -1.51 9.14 9.39
CA GLU A 261 -2.08 8.46 8.23
C GLU A 261 -3.58 8.72 8.17
N PHE A 262 -4.11 8.90 6.97
CA PHE A 262 -5.53 9.05 6.75
C PHE A 262 -5.93 8.47 5.39
N HIS A 263 -7.09 7.80 5.35
CA HIS A 263 -7.64 7.22 4.13
C HIS A 263 -9.03 7.80 3.88
N TRP A 264 -9.23 8.34 2.67
CA TRP A 264 -10.48 9.03 2.32
C TRP A 264 -11.68 8.11 2.15
N VAL A 265 -11.49 6.78 2.07
CA VAL A 265 -12.54 5.79 1.82
C VAL A 265 -13.67 5.82 2.87
N VAL A 266 -13.38 6.30 4.08
CA VAL A 266 -14.35 6.33 5.19
C VAL A 266 -15.18 7.61 5.25
N VAL A 267 -14.83 8.68 4.54
CA VAL A 267 -15.52 9.98 4.60
C VAL A 267 -16.08 10.37 3.23
N PRO A 268 -17.05 11.30 3.15
CA PRO A 268 -17.51 11.82 1.88
C PRO A 268 -16.37 12.35 1.00
N PHE A 269 -16.29 11.90 -0.25
CA PHE A 269 -15.45 12.49 -1.27
C PHE A 269 -16.10 13.80 -1.76
N ALA A 270 -15.76 14.93 -1.13
CA ALA A 270 -16.47 16.19 -1.31
C ALA A 270 -15.61 17.44 -1.04
N ASP A 271 -15.84 18.51 -1.82
CA ASP A 271 -15.09 19.77 -1.79
C ASP A 271 -15.07 20.43 -0.42
N LEU A 272 -16.21 20.48 0.28
CA LEU A 272 -16.28 21.08 1.61
C LEU A 272 -15.46 20.28 2.64
N PHE A 273 -15.41 18.95 2.50
CA PHE A 273 -14.59 18.09 3.35
C PHE A 273 -13.10 18.29 3.06
N PHE A 274 -12.71 18.44 1.79
CA PHE A 274 -11.33 18.76 1.40
C PHE A 274 -10.88 20.11 1.95
N ARG A 275 -11.72 21.15 1.84
CA ARG A 275 -11.42 22.50 2.35
C ARG A 275 -11.22 22.51 3.85
N VAL A 276 -12.14 21.91 4.61
CA VAL A 276 -12.03 21.82 6.07
C VAL A 276 -10.77 21.03 6.45
N PHE A 277 -10.49 19.92 5.78
CA PHE A 277 -9.27 19.15 6.05
C PHE A 277 -7.99 19.95 5.75
N GLY A 278 -7.99 20.74 4.68
CA GLY A 278 -6.87 21.60 4.31
C GLY A 278 -6.68 22.82 5.21
N GLU A 279 -7.75 23.33 5.84
CA GLU A 279 -7.71 24.50 6.73
C GLU A 279 -6.96 24.21 8.04
N TYR A 280 -7.15 23.01 8.59
CA TYR A 280 -6.52 22.59 9.84
C TYR A 280 -5.29 21.71 9.57
N VAL A 281 -4.10 22.30 9.68
CA VAL A 281 -2.82 21.62 9.38
C VAL A 281 -2.58 20.40 10.27
N LYS A 282 -2.26 19.26 9.64
CA LYS A 282 -1.76 18.05 10.29
C LYS A 282 -0.24 17.95 10.11
N PRO A 283 0.56 18.48 11.05
CA PRO A 283 2.01 18.62 10.87
C PRO A 283 2.77 17.29 10.83
N ASN A 284 2.13 16.18 11.22
CA ASN A 284 2.74 14.86 11.30
C ASN A 284 2.16 13.86 10.28
N LEU A 285 1.25 14.30 9.40
CA LEU A 285 0.61 13.44 8.41
C LEU A 285 1.62 13.07 7.32
N LYS A 286 1.98 11.78 7.26
CA LYS A 286 3.00 11.23 6.38
C LYS A 286 2.42 10.43 5.22
N LYS A 287 1.30 9.73 5.43
CA LYS A 287 0.62 8.94 4.40
C LYS A 287 -0.82 9.44 4.22
N LEU A 288 -1.23 9.58 2.97
CA LEU A 288 -2.61 9.94 2.61
C LEU A 288 -3.07 9.06 1.45
N ALA A 289 -4.19 8.37 1.62
CA ALA A 289 -4.81 7.57 0.58
C ALA A 289 -6.13 8.21 0.13
N LEU A 290 -6.27 8.46 -1.17
CA LEU A 290 -7.42 9.08 -1.81
C LEU A 290 -8.18 8.04 -2.64
N THR A 291 -9.43 7.81 -2.29
CA THR A 291 -10.36 7.02 -3.08
C THR A 291 -11.78 7.49 -2.82
N SER A 292 -12.67 7.31 -3.79
CA SER A 292 -14.11 7.46 -3.59
C SER A 292 -14.68 6.08 -3.32
N ASN A 293 -15.17 5.87 -2.11
CA ASN A 293 -15.70 4.57 -1.69
C ASN A 293 -16.88 4.17 -2.59
N LEU A 294 -16.74 3.08 -3.33
CA LEU A 294 -17.77 2.67 -4.29
C LEU A 294 -19.09 2.25 -3.65
N LEU A 295 -19.07 1.93 -2.35
CA LEU A 295 -20.29 1.65 -1.60
C LEU A 295 -21.02 2.93 -1.18
N TRP A 296 -20.46 4.13 -1.40
CA TRP A 296 -21.06 5.37 -0.91
C TRP A 296 -22.41 5.69 -1.58
N ASP A 297 -23.46 5.87 -0.78
CA ASP A 297 -24.77 6.30 -1.25
C ASP A 297 -24.99 7.78 -0.90
N PHE A 298 -24.76 8.65 -1.88
CA PHE A 298 -25.01 10.09 -1.72
C PHE A 298 -26.50 10.41 -1.60
N GLY A 299 -27.39 9.57 -2.09
CA GLY A 299 -28.84 9.70 -1.87
C GLY A 299 -29.20 9.52 -0.40
N GLU A 300 -28.70 8.44 0.23
CA GLU A 300 -28.85 8.22 1.69
C GLU A 300 -28.26 9.39 2.49
N TYR A 301 -27.09 9.89 2.08
CA TYR A 301 -26.43 11.02 2.74
C TYR A 301 -27.22 12.33 2.64
N PHE A 302 -27.78 12.65 1.46
CA PHE A 302 -28.45 13.94 1.21
C PHE A 302 -29.93 13.97 1.59
N ALA A 303 -30.64 12.84 1.55
CA ALA A 303 -32.07 12.77 1.90
C ALA A 303 -32.36 13.27 3.33
N ARG A 304 -31.32 13.45 4.15
CA ARG A 304 -31.42 13.84 5.56
C ARG A 304 -31.01 15.27 5.89
N ASP A 305 -30.39 16.00 4.97
CA ASP A 305 -29.96 17.40 5.19
C ASP A 305 -31.03 18.42 4.72
N GLU A 306 -32.31 18.00 4.66
CA GLU A 306 -33.48 18.75 4.15
C GLU A 306 -33.27 19.48 2.80
N SER A 307 -32.23 19.12 2.06
CA SER A 307 -31.79 19.82 0.85
C SER A 307 -32.37 19.11 -0.36
N THR A 308 -33.46 19.68 -0.86
CA THR A 308 -34.18 19.21 -2.05
C THR A 308 -33.28 19.26 -3.30
N GLY A 309 -32.94 18.10 -3.86
CA GLY A 309 -32.25 17.94 -5.15
C GLY A 309 -31.91 16.47 -5.40
N LEU A 310 -31.81 16.05 -6.66
CA LEU A 310 -31.33 14.71 -6.99
C LEU A 310 -29.84 14.59 -6.59
N PRO A 311 -29.34 13.41 -6.16
CA PRO A 311 -27.94 13.22 -5.74
C PRO A 311 -26.92 13.63 -6.81
N THR A 312 -27.30 13.52 -8.08
CA THR A 312 -26.55 13.91 -9.27
C THR A 312 -26.49 15.42 -9.53
N GLU A 313 -27.15 16.25 -8.73
CA GLU A 313 -27.26 17.69 -8.95
C GLU A 313 -26.54 18.54 -7.89
N LYS A 314 -25.93 17.94 -6.87
CA LYS A 314 -25.22 18.70 -5.83
C LYS A 314 -23.75 18.91 -6.21
N PRO A 315 -23.35 20.15 -6.58
CA PRO A 315 -21.96 20.42 -6.93
C PRO A 315 -21.03 20.13 -5.75
N GLY A 316 -19.82 19.66 -6.05
CA GLY A 316 -18.78 19.47 -5.06
C GLY A 316 -18.85 18.17 -4.26
N HIS A 317 -19.59 17.15 -4.71
CA HIS A 317 -19.63 15.82 -4.09
C HIS A 317 -19.51 14.71 -5.14
N GLY A 318 -18.84 13.61 -4.80
CA GLY A 318 -18.65 12.45 -5.69
C GLY A 318 -18.04 12.87 -7.03
N LEU A 319 -18.68 12.47 -8.14
CA LEU A 319 -18.31 12.86 -9.50
C LEU A 319 -18.19 14.38 -9.71
N LEU A 320 -18.98 15.19 -9.00
CA LEU A 320 -18.96 16.64 -9.15
C LEU A 320 -17.95 17.34 -8.23
N ALA A 321 -17.21 16.60 -7.42
CA ALA A 321 -16.13 17.14 -6.61
C ALA A 321 -14.92 17.48 -7.50
N ASN A 322 -14.35 18.67 -7.33
CA ASN A 322 -13.23 19.15 -8.16
C ASN A 322 -12.19 19.97 -7.39
N ASP A 323 -12.37 20.14 -6.08
CA ASP A 323 -11.49 20.92 -5.21
C ASP A 323 -10.65 20.02 -4.28
N VAL A 324 -10.33 18.80 -4.73
CA VAL A 324 -9.48 17.86 -4.00
C VAL A 324 -8.13 18.50 -3.62
N VAL A 325 -7.62 19.40 -4.46
CA VAL A 325 -6.36 20.14 -4.22
C VAL A 325 -6.36 20.97 -2.93
N ALA A 326 -7.54 21.34 -2.41
CA ALA A 326 -7.66 22.09 -1.17
C ALA A 326 -7.04 21.36 0.03
N LEU A 327 -6.98 20.01 -0.01
CA LEU A 327 -6.50 19.18 1.08
C LEU A 327 -5.00 19.40 1.39
N PHE A 328 -4.19 19.67 0.37
CA PHE A 328 -2.73 19.63 0.52
C PHE A 328 -2.19 20.80 1.35
N LYS A 329 -2.94 21.90 1.46
CA LYS A 329 -2.64 23.00 2.39
C LYS A 329 -2.50 22.51 3.84
N GLY A 330 -3.22 21.45 4.20
CA GLY A 330 -3.20 20.84 5.52
C GLY A 330 -2.11 19.78 5.72
N CYS A 331 -1.35 19.41 4.67
CA CYS A 331 -0.49 18.22 4.65
C CYS A 331 1.00 18.52 4.33
N PRO A 332 1.66 19.46 5.05
CA PRO A 332 3.02 19.88 4.69
C PRO A 332 4.10 18.82 4.91
N ALA A 333 3.82 17.80 5.73
CA ALA A 333 4.76 16.74 6.07
C ALA A 333 4.52 15.42 5.31
N LEU A 334 3.70 15.47 4.26
CA LEU A 334 3.35 14.28 3.47
C LEU A 334 4.60 13.68 2.81
N ILE A 335 4.74 12.37 2.92
CA ILE A 335 5.85 11.57 2.37
C ILE A 335 5.33 10.62 1.30
N GLU A 336 4.12 10.08 1.49
CA GLU A 336 3.49 9.10 0.62
C GLU A 336 2.06 9.52 0.29
N LEU A 337 1.74 9.51 -1.02
CA LEU A 337 0.40 9.75 -1.54
C LEU A 337 -0.04 8.54 -2.35
N GLU A 338 -1.21 8.01 -2.02
CA GLU A 338 -1.82 6.87 -2.68
C GLU A 338 -3.19 7.28 -3.26
N ILE A 339 -3.47 6.88 -4.49
CA ILE A 339 -4.71 7.17 -5.21
C ILE A 339 -5.23 5.86 -5.81
N SER A 340 -6.41 5.45 -5.36
CA SER A 340 -7.06 4.19 -5.79
C SER A 340 -8.34 4.52 -6.55
N ILE A 341 -8.39 4.09 -7.81
CA ILE A 341 -9.54 4.28 -8.71
C ILE A 341 -9.97 2.89 -9.17
N ASP A 342 -11.27 2.63 -9.31
CA ASP A 342 -11.76 1.41 -9.97
C ASP A 342 -12.75 1.87 -11.04
N GLN A 343 -12.25 2.02 -12.25
CA GLN A 343 -13.01 2.64 -13.33
C GLN A 343 -14.18 1.75 -13.78
N GLN A 344 -13.99 0.43 -13.79
CA GLN A 344 -15.02 -0.52 -14.18
C GLN A 344 -16.22 -0.45 -13.23
N LYS A 345 -16.02 -0.62 -11.92
CA LYS A 345 -17.14 -0.59 -10.98
C LYS A 345 -17.73 0.81 -10.84
N ASN A 346 -16.93 1.86 -11.00
CA ASN A 346 -17.39 3.25 -11.04
C ASN A 346 -18.37 3.50 -12.21
N GLU A 347 -18.19 2.82 -13.35
CA GLU A 347 -19.13 2.85 -14.47
C GLU A 347 -20.38 1.99 -14.22
N GLU A 348 -20.22 0.84 -13.58
CA GLU A 348 -21.34 -0.05 -13.21
C GLU A 348 -22.25 0.55 -12.13
N ALA A 349 -21.74 1.42 -11.26
CA ALA A 349 -22.43 1.96 -10.07
C ALA A 349 -23.69 2.80 -10.34
N LEU A 350 -24.19 2.91 -11.58
CA LEU A 350 -25.32 3.73 -12.05
C LEU A 350 -25.16 5.25 -11.84
N ALA A 351 -24.34 5.67 -10.88
CA ALA A 351 -23.85 7.02 -10.66
C ALA A 351 -22.34 6.93 -10.53
N THR A 352 -21.60 7.53 -11.47
CA THR A 352 -20.15 7.69 -11.33
C THR A 352 -19.87 8.38 -9.99
N LEU A 353 -19.02 7.80 -9.16
CA LEU A 353 -18.68 8.26 -7.81
C LEU A 353 -17.39 9.07 -7.77
N LEU A 354 -16.56 8.97 -8.82
CA LEU A 354 -15.29 9.68 -8.96
C LEU A 354 -15.02 10.01 -10.43
N ASP A 355 -14.71 11.27 -10.72
CA ASP A 355 -14.11 11.63 -12.01
C ASP A 355 -12.58 11.52 -11.88
N ALA A 356 -11.95 10.61 -12.62
CA ALA A 356 -10.50 10.43 -12.56
C ALA A 356 -9.73 11.69 -13.03
N ASP A 357 -10.35 12.53 -13.87
CA ASP A 357 -9.75 13.76 -14.39
C ASP A 357 -9.51 14.84 -13.31
N VAL A 358 -10.00 14.64 -12.08
CA VAL A 358 -9.62 15.48 -10.93
C VAL A 358 -8.15 15.34 -10.57
N PHE A 359 -7.48 14.25 -10.98
CA PHE A 359 -6.06 13.97 -10.74
C PHE A 359 -5.14 14.40 -11.90
N GLY A 360 -5.57 15.38 -12.72
CA GLY A 360 -4.78 15.94 -13.82
C GLY A 360 -3.68 16.94 -13.41
N ASP A 361 -3.16 17.69 -14.37
CA ASP A 361 -2.01 18.60 -14.17
C ASP A 361 -2.17 19.57 -12.99
N LYS A 362 -3.37 20.15 -12.82
CA LYS A 362 -3.65 21.11 -11.74
C LYS A 362 -3.52 20.47 -10.36
N PHE A 363 -3.84 19.19 -10.26
CA PHE A 363 -3.69 18.44 -9.02
C PHE A 363 -2.23 18.30 -8.64
N TRP A 364 -1.40 17.86 -9.59
CA TRP A 364 0.03 17.68 -9.35
C TRP A 364 0.78 19.00 -9.13
N ASP A 365 0.36 20.09 -9.78
CA ASP A 365 0.85 21.44 -9.49
C ASP A 365 0.62 21.80 -8.01
N ALA A 366 -0.55 21.47 -7.46
CA ALA A 366 -0.87 21.74 -6.05
C ALA A 366 -0.12 20.80 -5.09
N VAL A 367 0.02 19.51 -5.42
CA VAL A 367 0.79 18.53 -4.63
C VAL A 367 2.23 19.00 -4.47
N VAL A 368 2.90 19.33 -5.58
CA VAL A 368 4.29 19.78 -5.57
C VAL A 368 4.46 21.11 -4.82
N GLN A 369 3.47 22.01 -4.92
CA GLN A 369 3.49 23.28 -4.21
C GLN A 369 3.38 23.11 -2.68
N HIS A 370 2.54 22.18 -2.22
CA HIS A 370 2.14 22.10 -0.81
C HIS A 370 2.81 20.98 -0.01
N CYS A 371 3.38 19.96 -0.67
CA CYS A 371 3.95 18.77 -0.04
C CYS A 371 5.45 18.62 -0.33
N PRO A 372 6.33 19.51 0.18
CA PRO A 372 7.75 19.55 -0.17
C PRO A 372 8.56 18.33 0.31
N LEU A 373 7.98 17.46 1.13
CA LEU A 373 8.62 16.26 1.68
C LEU A 373 8.23 14.96 0.97
N LEU A 374 7.38 15.05 -0.06
CA LEU A 374 6.86 13.91 -0.79
C LEU A 374 7.99 13.10 -1.44
N GLN A 375 7.96 11.78 -1.24
CA GLN A 375 8.95 10.82 -1.71
C GLN A 375 8.31 9.75 -2.62
N SER A 376 7.09 9.34 -2.32
CA SER A 376 6.40 8.29 -3.07
C SER A 376 4.99 8.71 -3.47
N VAL A 377 4.65 8.39 -4.71
CA VAL A 377 3.33 8.58 -5.29
C VAL A 377 2.91 7.27 -5.95
N TYR A 378 1.70 6.80 -5.62
CA TYR A 378 1.09 5.64 -6.25
C TYR A 378 -0.31 6.00 -6.71
N MET A 379 -0.59 5.80 -7.99
CA MET A 379 -1.93 5.97 -8.57
C MET A 379 -2.23 4.71 -9.37
N HIS A 380 -3.17 3.90 -8.89
CA HIS A 380 -3.51 2.62 -9.50
C HIS A 380 -5.00 2.55 -9.87
N ASP A 381 -5.29 1.83 -10.96
CA ASP A 381 -6.65 1.46 -11.36
C ASP A 381 -6.92 0.01 -10.97
N CYS A 382 -7.69 -0.20 -9.90
CA CYS A 382 -8.02 -1.50 -9.34
C CYS A 382 -8.90 -2.35 -10.27
N SER A 383 -9.48 -1.77 -11.33
CA SER A 383 -10.18 -2.57 -12.33
C SER A 383 -9.23 -3.46 -13.16
N ALA A 384 -7.93 -3.12 -13.19
CA ALA A 384 -6.92 -3.91 -13.88
C ALA A 384 -6.76 -5.33 -13.31
N TYR A 385 -7.14 -5.57 -12.05
CA TYR A 385 -7.05 -6.88 -11.39
C TYR A 385 -8.11 -7.89 -11.86
N GLY A 386 -9.24 -7.42 -12.42
CA GLY A 386 -10.41 -8.25 -12.78
C GLY A 386 -10.46 -8.76 -14.22
N GLY A 387 -9.39 -8.56 -15.02
CA GLY A 387 -9.29 -9.06 -16.40
C GLY A 387 -10.06 -8.29 -17.48
N SER A 388 -11.01 -7.41 -17.12
CA SER A 388 -11.78 -6.59 -18.07
C SER A 388 -11.15 -5.20 -18.24
N ARG A 389 -10.19 -5.05 -19.17
CA ARG A 389 -9.39 -3.82 -19.37
C ARG A 389 -10.03 -2.78 -20.30
N THR A 390 -11.23 -2.26 -19.99
CA THR A 390 -11.61 -0.95 -20.55
C THR A 390 -10.87 0.15 -19.79
N VAL A 391 -9.63 0.42 -20.21
CA VAL A 391 -8.81 1.44 -19.58
C VAL A 391 -9.24 2.82 -20.06
N ARG A 392 -9.59 3.70 -19.10
CA ARG A 392 -9.78 5.13 -19.37
C ARG A 392 -8.62 5.90 -18.76
N PRO A 393 -7.80 6.57 -19.58
CA PRO A 393 -6.71 7.37 -19.03
C PRO A 393 -7.24 8.64 -18.35
N VAL A 394 -6.45 9.16 -17.42
CA VAL A 394 -6.63 10.50 -16.86
C VAL A 394 -6.26 11.52 -17.94
N ARG A 395 -7.26 12.08 -18.61
CA ARG A 395 -7.12 12.93 -19.81
C ARG A 395 -6.49 14.27 -19.50
N THR A 396 -6.73 14.74 -18.30
CA THR A 396 -6.23 16.02 -17.81
C THR A 396 -4.80 15.91 -17.27
N PHE A 397 -4.23 14.70 -17.18
CA PHE A 397 -2.81 14.49 -16.90
C PHE A 397 -2.05 14.42 -18.22
N THR A 398 -1.17 15.39 -18.44
CA THR A 398 -0.37 15.54 -19.65
C THR A 398 1.12 15.58 -19.34
N ASP A 399 1.95 15.78 -20.36
CA ASP A 399 3.39 16.03 -20.21
C ASP A 399 3.69 17.12 -19.17
N ARG A 400 2.81 18.13 -19.02
CA ARG A 400 2.98 19.17 -18.01
C ARG A 400 2.94 18.60 -16.59
N GLY A 401 1.97 17.74 -16.28
CA GLY A 401 1.87 17.07 -14.97
C GLY A 401 3.10 16.22 -14.68
N LEU A 402 3.59 15.47 -15.68
CA LEU A 402 4.79 14.67 -15.57
C LEU A 402 6.05 15.51 -15.27
N LEU A 403 6.22 16.63 -15.99
CA LEU A 403 7.33 17.56 -15.75
C LEU A 403 7.24 18.28 -14.40
N THR A 404 6.02 18.59 -13.94
CA THR A 404 5.78 19.12 -12.59
C THR A 404 6.29 18.13 -11.53
N LEU A 405 6.02 16.82 -11.70
CA LEU A 405 6.54 15.77 -10.81
C LEU A 405 8.06 15.66 -10.87
N ALA A 406 8.66 15.76 -12.07
CA ALA A 406 10.11 15.73 -12.25
C ALA A 406 10.82 16.82 -11.41
N ALA A 407 10.22 18.01 -11.34
CA ALA A 407 10.71 19.16 -10.59
C ALA A 407 10.68 18.97 -9.06
N HIS A 408 9.98 17.96 -8.54
CA HIS A 408 9.91 17.73 -7.11
C HIS A 408 11.22 17.15 -6.56
N ALA A 409 11.92 17.90 -5.71
CA ALA A 409 13.30 17.61 -5.31
C ALA A 409 13.49 16.27 -4.56
N ARG A 410 12.45 15.79 -3.85
CA ARG A 410 12.52 14.60 -2.99
C ARG A 410 11.77 13.40 -3.53
N LEU A 411 11.06 13.55 -4.65
CA LEU A 411 10.26 12.46 -5.21
C LEU A 411 11.20 11.40 -5.80
N THR A 412 11.01 10.15 -5.40
CA THR A 412 11.87 9.01 -5.76
C THR A 412 11.08 7.90 -6.42
N SER A 413 9.86 7.62 -5.96
CA SER A 413 9.02 6.55 -6.51
C SER A 413 7.74 7.14 -7.05
N ILE A 414 7.47 6.87 -8.33
CA ILE A 414 6.26 7.33 -9.00
C ILE A 414 5.65 6.14 -9.71
N GLU A 415 4.41 5.80 -9.35
CA GLU A 415 3.56 4.88 -10.11
C GLU A 415 2.31 5.63 -10.54
N LEU A 416 2.05 5.67 -11.85
CA LEU A 416 0.91 6.35 -12.45
C LEU A 416 0.09 5.35 -13.24
N SER A 417 -1.23 5.36 -13.04
CA SER A 417 -2.19 4.65 -13.88
C SER A 417 -2.20 5.23 -15.31
N ALA A 418 -3.14 4.80 -16.15
CA ALA A 418 -3.18 5.25 -17.53
C ALA A 418 -3.30 6.79 -17.63
N VAL A 419 -2.33 7.43 -18.29
CA VAL A 419 -2.25 8.89 -18.43
C VAL A 419 -1.99 9.32 -19.87
N CYS A 420 -2.45 10.52 -20.22
CA CYS A 420 -2.33 11.11 -21.56
C CYS A 420 -0.99 11.84 -21.79
N CYS A 421 0.12 11.17 -21.45
CA CYS A 421 1.46 11.64 -21.78
C CYS A 421 1.88 11.23 -23.20
N SER A 422 2.80 11.99 -23.79
CA SER A 422 3.48 11.65 -25.05
C SER A 422 4.85 11.02 -24.78
N GLY A 423 5.38 10.29 -25.76
CA GLY A 423 6.75 9.77 -25.70
C GLY A 423 7.80 10.89 -25.65
N SER A 424 7.49 12.05 -26.22
CA SER A 424 8.33 13.25 -26.11
C SER A 424 8.32 13.81 -24.68
N GLY A 425 7.17 13.84 -24.01
CA GLY A 425 7.07 14.26 -22.62
C GLY A 425 7.82 13.35 -21.65
N VAL A 426 7.78 12.03 -21.88
CA VAL A 426 8.58 11.06 -21.11
C VAL A 426 10.09 11.28 -21.35
N PHE A 427 10.49 11.60 -22.58
CA PHE A 427 11.88 11.94 -22.87
C PHE A 427 12.32 13.25 -22.17
N GLU A 428 11.50 14.30 -22.23
CA GLU A 428 11.76 15.56 -21.52
C GLU A 428 11.84 15.37 -20.00
N TYR A 429 11.03 14.47 -19.44
CA TYR A 429 11.11 14.07 -18.04
C TYR A 429 12.49 13.48 -17.69
N LEU A 430 13.02 12.57 -18.52
CA LEU A 430 14.35 11.98 -18.33
C LEU A 430 15.44 13.06 -18.39
N GLN A 431 15.41 13.92 -19.41
CA GLN A 431 16.36 15.04 -19.54
C GLN A 431 16.35 15.92 -18.28
N TYR A 432 15.16 16.30 -17.81
CA TYR A 432 15.03 17.12 -16.62
C TYR A 432 15.67 16.48 -15.38
N ILE A 433 15.44 15.18 -15.17
CA ILE A 433 15.98 14.47 -14.00
C ILE A 433 17.49 14.35 -14.06
N PHE A 434 18.04 14.01 -15.22
CA PHE A 434 19.48 13.87 -15.37
C PHE A 434 20.22 15.21 -15.27
N GLU A 435 19.64 16.30 -15.78
CA GLU A 435 20.20 17.65 -15.64
C GLU A 435 20.07 18.22 -14.21
N SER A 436 19.05 17.79 -13.46
CA SER A 436 18.74 18.36 -12.15
C SER A 436 19.76 17.96 -11.08
N LYS A 437 20.55 18.95 -10.64
CA LYS A 437 21.52 18.82 -9.54
C LYS A 437 20.89 18.87 -8.15
N GLN A 438 19.58 19.11 -8.05
CA GLN A 438 18.87 19.38 -6.79
C GLN A 438 18.05 18.19 -6.28
N CYS A 439 18.11 17.04 -6.96
CA CYS A 439 17.46 15.82 -6.51
C CYS A 439 18.13 15.33 -5.22
N ALA A 440 17.41 15.39 -4.10
CA ALA A 440 17.90 14.97 -2.79
C ALA A 440 17.54 13.50 -2.47
N GLY A 441 16.81 12.82 -3.38
CA GLY A 441 16.10 11.57 -3.13
C GLY A 441 16.88 10.27 -3.39
N GLY A 442 18.05 10.29 -4.01
CA GLY A 442 18.67 9.04 -4.48
C GLY A 442 18.14 8.63 -5.86
N ASN A 443 18.13 7.32 -6.14
CA ASN A 443 17.64 6.77 -7.41
C ASN A 443 16.14 7.04 -7.57
N ARG A 444 15.69 7.17 -8.83
CA ARG A 444 14.30 7.42 -9.18
C ARG A 444 13.70 6.27 -9.97
N THR A 445 12.48 5.91 -9.64
CA THR A 445 11.65 4.95 -10.37
C THR A 445 10.40 5.65 -10.89
N LEU A 446 10.11 5.45 -12.17
CA LEU A 446 8.87 5.89 -12.81
C LEU A 446 8.22 4.70 -13.50
N ASP A 447 7.07 4.31 -12.97
CA ASP A 447 6.16 3.33 -13.54
C ASP A 447 4.97 4.08 -14.13
N ILE A 448 4.80 4.02 -15.45
CA ILE A 448 3.78 4.81 -16.17
C ILE A 448 3.03 3.97 -17.18
N TYR A 449 1.70 3.99 -17.11
CA TYR A 449 0.84 3.42 -18.16
C TYR A 449 0.59 4.47 -19.24
N LEU A 450 1.25 4.32 -20.39
CA LEU A 450 1.30 5.35 -21.44
C LEU A 450 0.12 5.19 -22.42
N ALA A 451 -0.92 6.02 -22.27
CA ALA A 451 -2.09 5.97 -23.16
C ALA A 451 -1.92 6.82 -24.44
N GLY A 452 -1.02 7.79 -24.42
CA GLY A 452 -0.83 8.75 -25.50
C GLY A 452 -1.80 9.95 -25.44
N PRO A 453 -1.48 11.06 -26.13
CA PRO A 453 -2.25 12.31 -26.04
C PRO A 453 -3.60 12.29 -26.80
N ASN A 454 -3.82 11.30 -27.66
CA ASN A 454 -5.00 11.19 -28.53
C ASN A 454 -5.94 10.06 -28.07
N ASP A 455 -6.58 10.24 -26.91
CA ASP A 455 -7.50 9.28 -26.25
C ASP A 455 -8.88 9.10 -26.96
N HIS A 456 -8.92 9.23 -28.28
CA HIS A 456 -10.19 9.14 -29.03
C HIS A 456 -10.22 8.07 -30.09
N ASP A 457 -9.07 7.49 -30.44
CA ASP A 457 -9.02 6.44 -31.44
C ASP A 457 -8.75 5.10 -30.76
N MET A 458 -9.84 4.35 -30.53
CA MET A 458 -9.79 2.90 -30.31
C MET A 458 -9.35 2.15 -31.58
N THR A 459 -8.93 2.87 -32.62
CA THR A 459 -8.35 2.29 -33.82
C THR A 459 -7.02 1.67 -33.46
N LEU A 460 -6.87 0.40 -33.84
CA LEU A 460 -5.59 -0.28 -33.74
C LEU A 460 -4.68 0.21 -34.88
N PRO A 461 -3.36 0.36 -34.63
CA PRO A 461 -2.68 0.19 -33.35
C PRO A 461 -2.91 1.36 -32.39
N HIS A 462 -3.01 1.05 -31.09
CA HIS A 462 -3.21 2.06 -30.05
C HIS A 462 -2.07 3.10 -30.02
N PRO A 463 -2.33 4.35 -29.59
CA PRO A 463 -1.33 5.42 -29.55
C PRO A 463 -0.05 5.06 -28.77
N PHE A 464 -0.15 4.19 -27.76
CA PHE A 464 0.97 3.59 -27.04
C PHE A 464 2.15 3.20 -27.94
N TYR A 465 1.90 2.47 -29.04
CA TYR A 465 2.97 1.97 -29.92
C TYR A 465 3.71 3.09 -30.66
N LEU A 466 3.01 4.16 -31.01
CA LEU A 466 3.59 5.32 -31.68
C LEU A 466 4.38 6.18 -30.69
N GLU A 467 3.85 6.38 -29.49
CA GLU A 467 4.52 7.15 -28.45
C GLU A 467 5.77 6.43 -27.93
N LEU A 468 5.75 5.09 -27.85
CA LEU A 468 6.94 4.28 -27.54
C LEU A 468 8.04 4.50 -28.58
N LEU A 469 7.72 4.43 -29.88
CA LEU A 469 8.70 4.74 -30.94
C LEU A 469 9.19 6.18 -30.89
N THR A 470 8.33 7.12 -30.51
CA THR A 470 8.70 8.53 -30.35
C THR A 470 9.75 8.70 -29.25
N LEU A 471 9.54 8.09 -28.08
CA LEU A 471 10.50 8.09 -26.98
C LEU A 471 11.83 7.45 -27.41
N LEU A 472 11.79 6.24 -27.97
CA LEU A 472 12.98 5.54 -28.43
C LEU A 472 13.69 6.29 -29.55
N GLY A 473 12.95 7.00 -30.40
CA GLY A 473 13.46 7.90 -31.44
C GLY A 473 14.34 9.01 -30.86
N HIS A 474 13.82 9.72 -29.85
CA HIS A 474 14.58 10.77 -29.15
C HIS A 474 15.81 10.22 -28.44
N LEU A 475 15.68 9.05 -27.78
CA LEU A 475 16.83 8.37 -27.16
C LEU A 475 17.87 7.97 -28.20
N ALA A 476 17.45 7.45 -29.36
CA ALA A 476 18.36 7.04 -30.42
C ALA A 476 19.09 8.23 -31.08
N ASP A 477 18.51 9.42 -31.02
CA ASP A 477 19.07 10.65 -31.60
C ASP A 477 19.90 11.48 -30.60
N THR A 478 19.88 11.14 -29.31
CA THR A 478 20.55 11.88 -28.22
C THR A 478 21.58 11.00 -27.52
N SER A 479 22.83 11.44 -27.40
CA SER A 479 23.85 10.66 -26.69
C SER A 479 23.64 10.65 -25.17
N GLU A 480 24.23 9.68 -24.45
CA GLU A 480 24.19 9.67 -22.98
C GLU A 480 24.78 10.94 -22.36
N GLU A 481 25.81 11.52 -22.98
CA GLU A 481 26.39 12.78 -22.50
C GLU A 481 25.44 13.96 -22.70
N GLU A 482 24.72 13.99 -23.82
CA GLU A 482 23.71 15.03 -24.11
C GLU A 482 22.46 14.86 -23.24
N LEU A 483 22.06 13.61 -22.96
CA LEU A 483 20.99 13.26 -22.03
C LEU A 483 21.36 13.60 -20.57
N GLY A 484 22.67 13.65 -20.26
CA GLY A 484 23.20 13.97 -18.94
C GLY A 484 23.37 12.76 -18.00
N SER A 485 22.99 11.56 -18.45
CA SER A 485 22.98 10.32 -17.64
C SER A 485 24.37 9.95 -17.10
N VAL A 486 25.43 10.14 -17.90
CA VAL A 486 26.83 9.86 -17.51
C VAL A 486 27.26 10.72 -16.31
N SER A 487 26.79 11.98 -16.28
CA SER A 487 27.19 12.95 -15.27
C SER A 487 26.28 12.93 -14.04
N CYS A 488 25.16 12.22 -14.11
CA CYS A 488 24.18 12.17 -13.04
C CYS A 488 24.65 11.25 -11.92
N VAL A 489 24.54 11.74 -10.68
CA VAL A 489 24.91 10.98 -9.47
C VAL A 489 23.83 9.97 -9.09
N HIS A 490 22.59 10.19 -9.56
CA HIS A 490 21.44 9.36 -9.28
C HIS A 490 21.11 8.51 -10.50
N LYS A 491 20.63 7.29 -10.27
CA LYS A 491 20.17 6.40 -11.34
C LYS A 491 18.67 6.42 -11.49
N VAL A 492 18.20 6.10 -12.69
CA VAL A 492 16.79 6.16 -13.07
C VAL A 492 16.40 4.80 -13.63
N SER A 493 15.25 4.29 -13.20
CA SER A 493 14.56 3.15 -13.80
C SER A 493 13.19 3.64 -14.27
N LEU A 494 12.88 3.37 -15.54
CA LEU A 494 11.65 3.78 -16.20
C LEU A 494 10.94 2.55 -16.76
N ASN A 495 9.75 2.26 -16.23
CA ASN A 495 8.87 1.21 -16.71
C ASN A 495 7.65 1.81 -17.41
N ILE A 496 7.49 1.46 -18.67
CA ILE A 496 6.41 1.96 -19.53
C ILE A 496 5.47 0.79 -19.79
N PHE A 497 4.26 0.87 -19.25
CA PHE A 497 3.25 -0.15 -19.38
C PHE A 497 2.26 0.18 -20.50
N ASN A 498 1.81 -0.85 -21.20
CA ASN A 498 0.72 -0.72 -22.14
C ASN A 498 -0.62 -0.80 -21.40
N PRO A 499 -1.42 0.28 -21.38
CA PRO A 499 -2.70 0.26 -20.69
C PRO A 499 -3.72 -0.69 -21.35
N HIS A 500 -3.60 -0.98 -22.64
CA HIS A 500 -4.66 -1.69 -23.37
C HIS A 500 -4.52 -3.22 -23.26
N SER A 501 -5.64 -3.97 -23.18
CA SER A 501 -5.61 -5.45 -23.28
C SER A 501 -5.61 -5.95 -24.72
N SER A 502 -6.12 -5.15 -25.66
CA SER A 502 -6.41 -5.56 -27.03
C SER A 502 -5.18 -6.09 -27.75
N SER A 503 -5.34 -7.22 -28.44
CA SER A 503 -4.30 -7.74 -29.33
C SER A 503 -4.21 -6.90 -30.60
N VAL A 504 -2.99 -6.73 -31.11
CA VAL A 504 -2.73 -6.08 -32.40
C VAL A 504 -2.85 -7.07 -33.55
N ASP A 505 -3.03 -6.57 -34.77
CA ASP A 505 -2.98 -7.40 -35.97
C ASP A 505 -1.62 -8.07 -36.13
N LYS A 506 -1.63 -9.35 -36.49
CA LYS A 506 -0.43 -10.19 -36.60
C LYS A 506 0.54 -9.73 -37.69
N ASN A 507 0.03 -9.31 -38.86
CA ASN A 507 0.91 -8.85 -39.94
C ASN A 507 1.48 -7.47 -39.61
N TRP A 508 0.67 -6.61 -38.99
CA TRP A 508 1.13 -5.34 -38.47
C TRP A 508 2.23 -5.52 -37.42
N SER A 509 2.06 -6.45 -36.46
CA SER A 509 3.05 -6.66 -35.39
C SER A 509 4.39 -7.18 -35.92
N LYS A 510 4.39 -8.03 -36.95
CA LYS A 510 5.62 -8.42 -37.67
C LYS A 510 6.35 -7.23 -38.27
N THR A 511 5.62 -6.39 -39.01
CA THR A 511 6.18 -5.19 -39.64
C THR A 511 6.71 -4.23 -38.57
N TYR A 512 5.93 -3.97 -37.52
CA TYR A 512 6.33 -3.10 -36.42
C TYR A 512 7.59 -3.61 -35.70
N MET A 513 7.68 -4.91 -35.38
CA MET A 513 8.89 -5.49 -34.75
C MET A 513 10.12 -5.37 -35.64
N CYS A 514 10.00 -5.80 -36.89
CA CYS A 514 11.15 -5.97 -37.78
C CYS A 514 11.64 -4.64 -38.36
N ASP A 515 10.71 -3.76 -38.75
CA ASP A 515 11.03 -2.57 -39.53
C ASP A 515 11.18 -1.32 -38.64
N GLU A 516 10.53 -1.29 -37.46
CA GLU A 516 10.49 -0.10 -36.60
C GLU A 516 11.16 -0.35 -35.23
N LEU A 517 10.62 -1.26 -34.41
CA LEU A 517 11.04 -1.40 -33.01
C LEU A 517 12.45 -1.96 -32.84
N LYS A 518 12.76 -3.14 -33.42
CA LYS A 518 14.09 -3.76 -33.25
C LYS A 518 15.22 -2.87 -33.76
N PRO A 519 15.17 -2.30 -34.99
CA PRO A 519 16.23 -1.42 -35.47
C PRO A 519 16.43 -0.20 -34.57
N LEU A 520 15.33 0.32 -34.01
CA LEU A 520 15.39 1.47 -33.12
C LEU A 520 15.99 1.12 -31.76
N MET A 521 15.61 -0.02 -31.16
CA MET A 521 16.21 -0.54 -29.93
C MET A 521 17.70 -0.78 -30.08
N GLU A 522 18.14 -1.40 -31.18
CA GLU A 522 19.56 -1.60 -31.48
C GLU A 522 20.32 -0.27 -31.58
N LYS A 523 19.69 0.75 -32.21
CA LYS A 523 20.26 2.09 -32.28
C LYS A 523 20.35 2.73 -30.89
N VAL A 524 19.32 2.64 -30.05
CA VAL A 524 19.35 3.14 -28.67
C VAL A 524 20.46 2.47 -27.87
N ALA A 525 20.54 1.13 -27.89
CA ALA A 525 21.58 0.38 -27.18
C ALA A 525 22.99 0.76 -27.64
N SER A 526 23.18 1.10 -28.93
CA SER A 526 24.47 1.56 -29.44
C SER A 526 24.87 2.96 -28.97
N VAL A 527 23.88 3.83 -28.70
CA VAL A 527 24.08 5.22 -28.27
C VAL A 527 24.10 5.32 -26.74
N HIS A 528 23.46 4.38 -26.03
CA HIS A 528 23.35 4.30 -24.58
C HIS A 528 23.96 3.01 -24.02
N PRO A 529 25.30 2.89 -23.95
CA PRO A 529 25.96 1.67 -23.48
C PRO A 529 25.75 1.35 -22.00
N THR A 530 25.24 2.29 -21.20
CA THR A 530 24.95 2.09 -19.76
C THR A 530 23.48 1.86 -19.46
N LEU A 531 22.63 1.85 -20.49
CA LEU A 531 21.21 1.58 -20.42
C LEU A 531 20.93 0.13 -20.74
N ASP A 532 20.27 -0.58 -19.82
CA ASP A 532 19.66 -1.87 -20.12
C ASP A 532 18.23 -1.66 -20.63
N ILE A 533 17.89 -2.40 -21.67
CA ILE A 533 16.59 -2.32 -22.34
C ILE A 533 15.91 -3.68 -22.25
N HIS A 534 14.77 -3.72 -21.58
CA HIS A 534 13.98 -4.94 -21.45
C HIS A 534 12.57 -4.75 -22.01
N ALA A 535 12.15 -5.65 -22.91
CA ALA A 535 10.81 -5.63 -23.49
C ALA A 535 10.07 -6.94 -23.18
N VAL A 536 8.90 -6.84 -22.55
CA VAL A 536 8.06 -7.99 -22.25
C VAL A 536 6.97 -8.11 -23.31
N LEU A 537 7.00 -9.21 -24.06
CA LEU A 537 6.11 -9.44 -25.19
C LEU A 537 5.19 -10.63 -24.94
N CYS A 538 3.88 -10.45 -25.09
CA CYS A 538 2.96 -11.58 -25.26
C CYS A 538 3.08 -12.09 -26.70
N ARG A 539 3.89 -13.12 -26.95
CA ARG A 539 4.15 -13.63 -28.30
C ARG A 539 3.12 -14.66 -28.77
N GLU A 540 2.93 -14.71 -30.10
CA GLU A 540 2.33 -15.88 -30.75
C GLU A 540 3.36 -16.81 -31.36
N ASN A 541 4.49 -16.26 -31.79
CA ASN A 541 5.63 -16.95 -32.39
C ASN A 541 6.86 -16.03 -32.37
N GLU A 542 8.01 -16.51 -32.84
CA GLU A 542 9.29 -15.78 -32.82
C GLU A 542 9.29 -14.45 -33.60
N GLU A 543 8.36 -14.26 -34.54
CA GLU A 543 8.33 -13.10 -35.44
C GLU A 543 7.23 -12.09 -35.11
N SER A 544 6.21 -12.46 -34.33
CA SER A 544 5.03 -11.64 -34.07
C SER A 544 4.57 -11.70 -32.62
N PHE A 545 4.08 -10.56 -32.13
CA PHE A 545 3.46 -10.45 -30.81
C PHE A 545 1.96 -10.14 -30.91
N ARG A 546 1.21 -10.54 -29.88
CA ARG A 546 -0.17 -10.12 -29.62
C ARG A 546 -0.20 -8.75 -28.97
N ARG A 547 0.69 -8.53 -28.00
CA ARG A 547 0.80 -7.27 -27.26
C ARG A 547 2.21 -7.09 -26.68
N ILE A 548 2.64 -5.84 -26.51
CA ILE A 548 3.75 -5.46 -25.63
C ILE A 548 3.14 -5.13 -24.27
N ASP A 549 3.56 -5.79 -23.20
CA ASP A 549 3.00 -5.58 -21.86
C ASP A 549 3.69 -4.43 -21.15
N ASN A 550 5.01 -4.46 -21.13
CA ASN A 550 5.82 -3.36 -20.63
C ASN A 550 7.18 -3.28 -21.32
N PHE A 551 7.76 -2.10 -21.21
CA PHE A 551 9.09 -1.76 -21.69
C PHE A 551 9.85 -1.09 -20.56
N GLU A 552 10.98 -1.65 -20.17
CA GLU A 552 11.82 -1.20 -19.07
C GLU A 552 13.14 -0.63 -19.60
N LEU A 553 13.50 0.53 -19.05
CA LEU A 553 14.70 1.29 -19.35
C LEU A 553 15.43 1.58 -18.03
N ASP A 554 16.53 0.87 -17.77
CA ASP A 554 17.23 0.94 -16.48
C ASP A 554 18.70 1.40 -16.59
N TRP A 555 19.05 2.42 -15.81
CA TRP A 555 20.41 2.96 -15.66
C TRP A 555 21.06 2.61 -14.30
N CYS A 556 20.45 1.76 -13.47
CA CYS A 556 20.89 1.41 -12.11
C CYS A 556 22.20 0.59 -12.03
N PRO A 557 22.87 0.50 -10.85
CA PRO A 557 24.09 -0.28 -10.69
C PRO A 557 23.76 -1.78 -10.58
N GLY A 558 24.20 -2.57 -11.57
CA GLY A 558 23.83 -3.99 -11.74
C GLY A 558 23.34 -4.24 -13.17
N SER A 559 22.65 -3.24 -13.73
CA SER A 559 22.14 -3.19 -15.10
C SER A 559 23.12 -2.51 -16.09
N GLN A 560 24.43 -2.70 -15.91
CA GLN A 560 25.47 -1.93 -16.64
C GLN A 560 26.14 -2.76 -17.74
N GLN A 561 25.42 -3.68 -18.35
CA GLN A 561 25.95 -4.48 -19.46
C GLN A 561 25.49 -3.94 -20.83
N GLY A 562 24.55 -2.99 -20.86
CA GLY A 562 23.95 -2.53 -22.10
C GLY A 562 23.15 -3.66 -22.75
N GLU A 563 22.57 -4.53 -21.91
CA GLU A 563 21.92 -5.75 -22.36
C GLU A 563 20.52 -5.43 -22.87
N MET A 564 20.22 -6.02 -24.03
CA MET A 564 18.89 -5.98 -24.62
C MET A 564 18.26 -7.35 -24.43
N PHE A 565 17.19 -7.41 -23.65
CA PHE A 565 16.45 -8.64 -23.39
C PHE A 565 15.01 -8.52 -23.89
N ILE A 566 14.49 -9.61 -24.45
CA ILE A 566 13.09 -9.73 -24.80
C ILE A 566 12.57 -11.01 -24.14
N GLU A 567 11.71 -10.85 -23.14
CA GLU A 567 11.09 -11.94 -22.40
C GLU A 567 9.77 -12.37 -23.07
N ASP A 568 9.55 -13.68 -23.11
CA ASP A 568 8.42 -14.32 -23.78
C ASP A 568 7.50 -14.97 -22.74
N GLU A 569 6.34 -14.36 -22.46
CA GLU A 569 5.28 -15.03 -21.70
C GLU A 569 4.50 -15.97 -22.61
N PHE A 570 4.80 -17.28 -22.52
CA PHE A 570 4.12 -18.33 -23.28
C PHE A 570 2.81 -18.74 -22.59
N LEU A 571 1.69 -18.16 -23.02
CA LEU A 571 0.37 -18.71 -22.70
C LEU A 571 0.13 -19.92 -23.63
N GLY A 572 0.09 -21.12 -23.06
CA GLY A 572 -0.12 -22.37 -23.78
C GLY A 572 -1.26 -22.26 -24.79
N GLY A 573 -1.03 -22.75 -26.01
CA GLY A 573 -2.04 -22.77 -27.06
C GLY A 573 -3.12 -23.79 -26.72
N ASP A 574 -4.33 -23.31 -26.43
CA ASP A 574 -5.51 -24.16 -26.58
C ASP A 574 -5.72 -24.45 -28.06
N ASP A 575 -5.46 -25.70 -28.42
CA ASP A 575 -5.72 -26.28 -29.72
C ASP A 575 -7.19 -26.03 -30.13
N ILE A 576 -7.38 -25.14 -31.11
CA ILE A 576 -8.60 -25.16 -31.93
C ILE A 576 -8.45 -26.35 -32.89
N THR A 577 -8.78 -27.55 -32.42
CA THR A 577 -9.14 -28.65 -33.29
C THR A 577 -10.66 -28.71 -33.42
N ASP A 578 -11.13 -28.30 -34.60
CA ASP A 578 -12.47 -28.60 -35.09
C ASP A 578 -12.66 -30.13 -35.17
N GLU A 579 -13.47 -30.73 -34.30
CA GLU A 579 -14.18 -31.96 -34.62
C GLU A 579 -15.63 -31.95 -34.08
N GLU A 580 -16.55 -32.20 -35.01
CA GLU A 580 -17.96 -32.47 -34.77
C GLU A 580 -18.16 -33.76 -33.95
N GLY A 581 -19.02 -33.69 -32.93
CA GLY A 581 -19.98 -34.74 -32.60
C GLY A 581 -19.58 -35.78 -31.54
N GLY A 582 -20.39 -35.84 -30.48
CA GLY A 582 -20.48 -37.04 -29.64
C GLY A 582 -20.89 -36.75 -28.19
N GLU A 583 -22.17 -36.93 -27.89
CA GLU A 583 -22.68 -37.08 -26.52
C GLU A 583 -21.93 -38.19 -25.77
N ASN A 584 -21.49 -37.93 -24.53
CA ASN A 584 -21.71 -38.79 -23.37
C ASN A 584 -21.22 -38.11 -22.08
N ASP A 585 -22.11 -38.13 -21.08
CA ASP A 585 -21.84 -37.83 -19.67
C ASP A 585 -20.76 -38.78 -19.12
N ASP A 586 -19.84 -38.28 -18.29
CA ASP A 586 -19.47 -38.92 -17.03
C ASP A 586 -18.67 -37.99 -16.11
N PHE A 587 -18.90 -38.20 -14.83
CA PHE A 587 -18.66 -37.37 -13.66
C PHE A 587 -17.32 -37.71 -13.00
N PHE A 588 -16.37 -36.78 -12.88
CA PHE A 588 -15.27 -36.84 -11.90
C PHE A 588 -14.75 -35.44 -11.53
N ASP A 589 -14.94 -35.06 -10.27
CA ASP A 589 -14.24 -33.98 -9.56
C ASP A 589 -12.78 -34.38 -9.29
N HIS A 590 -11.82 -33.56 -9.73
CA HIS A 590 -10.46 -33.37 -9.19
C HIS A 590 -9.95 -32.06 -9.84
N GLU A 591 -9.96 -30.92 -9.13
CA GLU A 591 -8.80 -30.38 -8.39
C GLU A 591 -7.49 -30.49 -9.18
N ASP A 592 -7.14 -29.35 -9.82
CA ASP A 592 -5.84 -28.85 -10.31
C ASP A 592 -6.01 -28.23 -11.71
N ASP A 593 -6.77 -27.14 -11.75
CA ASP A 593 -6.84 -26.21 -12.89
C ASP A 593 -5.84 -25.08 -12.59
N ASP A 594 -4.62 -25.22 -13.12
CA ASP A 594 -3.62 -24.16 -13.16
C ASP A 594 -4.13 -23.07 -14.13
N GLY A 595 -5.06 -22.25 -13.62
CA GLY A 595 -5.53 -21.04 -14.26
C GLY A 595 -4.41 -19.99 -14.41
N PRO A 596 -4.69 -18.86 -15.08
CA PRO A 596 -3.71 -17.81 -15.29
C PRO A 596 -3.06 -17.41 -13.97
N LEU A 597 -1.73 -17.28 -13.98
CA LEU A 597 -0.96 -16.83 -12.81
C LEU A 597 -1.64 -15.61 -12.20
N ASP A 598 -1.92 -15.72 -10.90
CA ASP A 598 -2.53 -14.67 -10.11
C ASP A 598 -1.68 -13.39 -10.23
N PRO A 599 -2.22 -12.25 -10.70
CA PRO A 599 -1.51 -10.97 -10.72
C PRO A 599 -0.97 -10.57 -9.34
N HIS A 600 -1.54 -11.10 -8.25
CA HIS A 600 -1.03 -10.96 -6.89
C HIS A 600 0.26 -11.77 -6.65
N GLU A 601 0.46 -12.93 -7.31
CA GLU A 601 1.76 -13.61 -7.31
C GLU A 601 2.83 -12.81 -8.07
N LEU A 602 2.47 -12.10 -9.14
CA LEU A 602 3.36 -11.16 -9.85
C LEU A 602 3.69 -9.93 -9.00
N PHE A 603 2.70 -9.36 -8.31
CA PHE A 603 2.88 -8.25 -7.36
C PHE A 603 3.77 -8.64 -6.16
N LEU A 604 3.54 -9.83 -5.57
CA LEU A 604 4.36 -10.38 -4.49
C LEU A 604 5.76 -10.78 -4.95
N ARG A 605 5.90 -11.37 -6.15
CA ARG A 605 7.21 -11.67 -6.75
C ARG A 605 8.02 -10.40 -7.01
N ARG A 606 7.41 -9.31 -7.50
CA ARG A 606 8.10 -8.03 -7.71
C ARG A 606 8.61 -7.38 -6.43
N HIS A 607 7.88 -7.54 -5.31
CA HIS A 607 8.36 -7.08 -4.01
C HIS A 607 9.40 -8.02 -3.37
N ALA A 608 9.43 -9.29 -3.78
CA ALA A 608 10.46 -10.26 -3.38
C ALA A 608 11.76 -10.11 -4.19
N MET A 609 11.71 -9.60 -5.43
CA MET A 609 12.87 -9.44 -6.32
C MET A 609 13.87 -8.35 -5.89
N PHE A 610 13.61 -7.58 -4.83
CA PHE A 610 14.63 -6.71 -4.20
C PHE A 610 15.52 -7.44 -3.17
N MET A 611 15.46 -8.77 -3.14
CA MET A 611 16.36 -9.62 -2.38
C MET A 611 16.90 -10.76 -3.23
N ASP A 612 18.00 -10.51 -3.93
CA ASP A 612 18.86 -11.60 -4.41
C ASP A 612 19.50 -12.31 -3.21
N ASP A 613 19.23 -13.62 -3.08
CA ASP A 613 20.26 -14.63 -2.84
C ASP A 613 19.69 -16.01 -3.21
N ASP A 614 20.26 -16.57 -4.27
CA ASP A 614 20.04 -17.91 -4.82
C ASP A 614 19.98 -19.00 -3.75
N PHE A 615 18.88 -19.77 -3.70
CA PHE A 615 18.93 -21.14 -3.20
C PHE A 615 17.96 -22.04 -3.97
N ASP A 616 18.52 -22.83 -4.88
CA ASP A 616 17.90 -24.02 -5.46
C ASP A 616 17.51 -25.01 -4.34
N ILE A 617 16.21 -25.25 -4.17
CA ILE A 617 15.70 -26.36 -3.37
C ILE A 617 15.46 -27.54 -4.31
N VAL A 618 16.39 -28.49 -4.31
CA VAL A 618 16.17 -29.83 -4.87
C VAL A 618 15.14 -30.56 -4.01
N PRO A 619 14.04 -31.08 -4.56
CA PRO A 619 13.14 -31.96 -3.82
C PRO A 619 13.84 -33.30 -3.59
N ALA A 620 14.21 -33.58 -2.35
CA ALA A 620 14.41 -34.94 -1.89
C ALA A 620 13.07 -35.41 -1.32
N ASP A 621 12.44 -36.40 -1.97
CA ASP A 621 11.94 -37.61 -1.31
C ASP A 621 11.05 -38.41 -2.29
N GLU A 622 11.67 -39.33 -3.02
CA GLU A 622 11.08 -40.63 -3.35
C GLU A 622 11.99 -41.69 -2.73
N VAL A 623 11.63 -42.23 -1.56
CA VAL A 623 11.98 -43.59 -1.20
C VAL A 623 10.80 -44.22 -0.47
N ASP A 624 10.24 -45.20 -1.16
CA ASP A 624 9.18 -46.09 -0.76
C ASP A 624 9.42 -46.78 0.60
N ASP A 625 8.32 -46.87 1.32
CA ASP A 625 8.07 -47.81 2.40
C ASP A 625 7.94 -49.22 1.80
N ASP A 626 8.92 -50.09 2.03
CA ASP A 626 8.76 -51.53 1.88
C ASP A 626 9.76 -52.31 2.75
N GLY A 627 9.24 -52.92 3.82
CA GLY A 627 9.63 -54.29 4.17
C GLY A 627 10.49 -54.55 5.43
N VAL A 628 9.79 -55.13 6.42
CA VAL A 628 10.20 -56.06 7.51
C VAL A 628 10.57 -55.47 8.85
#